data_AF-A0A3A6NS27-F1
#
_entry.id   AF-A0A3A6NS27-F1
#
_cell.length_a   1.000
_cell.length_b   1.000
_cell.length_c   1.000
_cell.angle_alpha   90.00
_cell.angle_beta   90.00
_cell.angle_gamma   90.00
#
_symmetry.space_group_name_H-M   'P 1'
#
loop_
_entity.id
_entity.type
_entity.pdbx_description
1 polymer ?
#
loop_
_entity_poly.entity_id
_entity_poly.type
_entity_poly.pdbx_seq_one_letter_code
_entity_poly.pdbx_strand_id
1 'polypeptide(L)'
;MRSETAIFAGGCFWCVEADFEKLPGVTNAVSGYIGGHVVHPSYDQVSAGVTGHIEAVRITYDPSRVSYEQLLDYFWLQIDPTVDDRQFCDVGLQYRSAIFYLNDAQRKVAEASKHALEQSGRLRHVSPPVKVDSKSYPPEFQLEAVRNAEKEAVRYAKDHPSGKVLTNILPATTFYLAEEYHQDYYKKNPIRYRLYRTQCGRDARLKHVWGKARH
;
A
#
# COMPACT_ATOMS: atom_id res chain seq x y z
N MET A 1 -25.35 -16.70 4.65
CA MET A 1 -24.95 -15.34 4.23
C MET A 1 -24.10 -15.48 2.98
N ARG A 2 -24.31 -14.65 1.96
CA ARG A 2 -23.49 -14.67 0.75
C ARG A 2 -22.16 -14.00 1.10
N SER A 3 -21.05 -14.60 0.69
CA SER A 3 -19.71 -14.05 0.90
C SER A 3 -19.00 -13.97 -0.44
N GLU A 4 -18.27 -12.89 -0.64
CA GLU A 4 -17.39 -12.71 -1.80
C GLU A 4 -15.96 -12.43 -1.32
N THR A 5 -15.01 -12.56 -2.24
CA THR A 5 -13.58 -12.47 -1.94
C THR A 5 -12.94 -11.33 -2.73
N ALA A 6 -12.00 -10.62 -2.12
CA ALA A 6 -11.10 -9.67 -2.77
C ALA A 6 -9.67 -9.93 -2.31
N ILE A 7 -8.67 -9.61 -3.14
CA ILE A 7 -7.25 -9.77 -2.78
C ILE A 7 -6.51 -8.48 -3.12
N PHE A 8 -5.90 -7.86 -2.11
CA PHE A 8 -5.15 -6.61 -2.24
C PHE A 8 -3.77 -6.71 -1.63
N ALA A 9 -2.79 -6.07 -2.26
CA ALA A 9 -1.43 -5.88 -1.77
C ALA A 9 -1.14 -4.39 -1.62
N GLY A 10 -0.56 -3.98 -0.50
CA GLY A 10 -0.45 -2.58 -0.11
C GLY A 10 0.68 -2.32 0.89
N GLY A 11 1.83 -2.96 0.68
CA GLY A 11 2.96 -2.96 1.63
C GLY A 11 2.88 -4.14 2.59
N CYS A 12 3.45 -3.99 3.78
CA CYS A 12 3.36 -5.00 4.83
C CYS A 12 1.90 -5.44 5.07
N PHE A 13 1.66 -6.74 4.90
CA PHE A 13 0.32 -7.33 5.04
C PHE A 13 -0.30 -7.18 6.43
N TRP A 14 0.49 -7.00 7.50
CA TRP A 14 -0.02 -6.76 8.86
C TRP A 14 -0.81 -5.47 8.93
N CYS A 15 -0.39 -4.46 8.17
CA CYS A 15 -1.11 -3.20 8.11
C CYS A 15 -2.36 -3.32 7.25
N VAL A 16 -2.27 -3.99 6.10
CA VAL A 16 -3.42 -4.18 5.21
C VAL A 16 -4.52 -5.02 5.89
N GLU A 17 -4.14 -6.11 6.57
CA GLU A 17 -5.03 -6.94 7.37
C GLU A 17 -5.71 -6.10 8.46
N ALA A 18 -4.92 -5.40 9.27
CA ALA A 18 -5.42 -4.56 10.36
C ALA A 18 -6.34 -3.41 9.91
N ASP A 19 -6.16 -2.92 8.68
CA ASP A 19 -7.02 -1.88 8.13
C ASP A 19 -8.36 -2.49 7.67
N PHE A 20 -8.34 -3.57 6.88
CA PHE A 20 -9.56 -4.20 6.36
C PHE A 20 -10.42 -4.90 7.42
N GLU A 21 -9.84 -5.50 8.46
CA GLU A 21 -10.63 -6.13 9.52
C GLU A 21 -11.53 -5.13 10.27
N LYS A 22 -11.21 -3.84 10.23
CA LYS A 22 -12.01 -2.79 10.89
C LYS A 22 -13.15 -2.27 10.00
N LEU A 23 -13.19 -2.65 8.72
CA LEU A 23 -14.15 -2.14 7.77
C LEU A 23 -15.50 -2.89 7.91
N PRO A 24 -16.62 -2.20 8.24
CA PRO A 24 -17.92 -2.86 8.35
C PRO A 24 -18.30 -3.57 7.06
N GLY A 25 -18.71 -4.83 7.17
CA GLY A 25 -19.04 -5.69 6.03
C GLY A 25 -17.92 -6.65 5.62
N VAL A 26 -16.67 -6.38 6.03
CA VAL A 26 -15.59 -7.37 6.00
C VAL A 26 -15.82 -8.37 7.13
N THR A 27 -15.79 -9.66 6.82
CA THR A 27 -16.01 -10.75 7.78
C THR A 27 -14.73 -11.50 8.12
N ASN A 28 -13.72 -11.44 7.25
CA ASN A 28 -12.41 -12.05 7.47
C ASN A 28 -11.34 -11.37 6.61
N ALA A 29 -10.11 -11.28 7.09
CA ALA A 29 -8.95 -10.85 6.33
C ALA A 29 -7.76 -11.71 6.74
N VAL A 30 -7.10 -12.36 5.77
CA VAL A 30 -5.96 -13.25 6.04
C VAL A 30 -4.75 -12.87 5.21
N SER A 31 -3.60 -12.84 5.86
CA SER A 31 -2.30 -12.49 5.29
C SER A 31 -1.70 -13.65 4.48
N GLY A 32 -1.05 -13.36 3.35
CA GLY A 32 -0.45 -14.37 2.50
C GLY A 32 0.39 -13.83 1.35
N TYR A 33 0.79 -14.74 0.46
CA TYR A 33 1.72 -14.51 -0.64
C TYR A 33 1.08 -14.91 -1.98
N ILE A 34 1.21 -14.07 -3.00
CA ILE A 34 0.61 -14.30 -4.32
C ILE A 34 1.45 -13.69 -5.44
N GLY A 35 1.32 -14.20 -6.67
CA GLY A 35 1.92 -13.62 -7.87
C GLY A 35 3.37 -14.01 -8.15
N GLY A 36 4.01 -14.77 -7.26
CA GLY A 36 5.36 -15.31 -7.46
C GLY A 36 5.40 -16.70 -8.08
N HIS A 37 6.62 -17.21 -8.28
CA HIS A 37 6.89 -18.48 -8.98
C HIS A 37 7.26 -19.63 -8.04
N VAL A 38 7.61 -19.35 -6.78
CA VAL A 38 7.95 -20.39 -5.79
C VAL A 38 6.68 -21.00 -5.21
N VAL A 39 6.59 -22.33 -5.23
CA VAL A 39 5.46 -23.08 -4.66
C VAL A 39 5.65 -23.19 -3.14
N HIS A 40 4.59 -22.93 -2.36
CA HIS A 40 4.62 -22.92 -0.89
C HIS A 40 5.77 -22.08 -0.31
N PRO A 41 5.86 -20.79 -0.67
CA PRO A 41 6.93 -19.94 -0.19
C PRO A 41 6.84 -19.72 1.33
N SER A 42 7.99 -19.63 2.01
CA SER A 42 8.06 -19.15 3.39
C SER A 42 8.25 -17.64 3.45
N TYR A 43 7.95 -17.03 4.60
CA TYR A 43 8.21 -15.62 4.86
C TYR A 43 9.66 -15.22 4.55
N ASP A 44 10.63 -16.02 4.98
CA ASP A 44 12.06 -15.74 4.76
C ASP A 44 12.41 -15.69 3.26
N GLN A 45 11.79 -16.54 2.45
CA GLN A 45 12.00 -16.53 1.01
C GLN A 45 11.35 -15.29 0.36
N VAL A 46 10.13 -14.93 0.77
CA VAL A 46 9.41 -13.77 0.23
C VAL A 46 10.06 -12.46 0.65
N SER A 47 10.42 -12.31 1.92
CA SER A 47 11.09 -11.12 2.46
C SER A 47 12.50 -10.91 1.88
N ALA A 48 13.18 -11.98 1.45
CA ALA A 48 14.41 -11.89 0.67
C ALA A 48 14.21 -11.35 -0.77
N GLY A 49 12.98 -11.26 -1.27
CA GLY A 49 12.65 -10.65 -2.56
C GLY A 49 12.92 -11.52 -3.80
N VAL A 50 13.29 -12.79 -3.62
CA VAL A 50 13.73 -13.66 -4.72
C VAL A 50 12.61 -14.49 -5.35
N THR A 51 11.43 -14.55 -4.73
CA THR A 51 10.34 -15.45 -5.15
C THR A 51 9.36 -14.81 -6.15
N GLY A 52 9.42 -13.49 -6.31
CA GLY A 52 8.45 -12.69 -7.07
C GLY A 52 7.08 -12.53 -6.41
N HIS A 53 6.82 -13.19 -5.27
CA HIS A 53 5.58 -13.05 -4.53
C HIS A 53 5.42 -11.65 -3.96
N ILE A 54 4.15 -11.25 -3.80
CA ILE A 54 3.75 -10.03 -3.10
C ILE A 54 3.09 -10.42 -1.79
N GLU A 55 3.38 -9.70 -0.72
CA GLU A 55 2.54 -9.71 0.47
C GLU A 55 1.16 -9.15 0.13
N ALA A 56 0.14 -9.95 0.38
CA ALA A 56 -1.24 -9.61 0.06
C ALA A 56 -2.18 -10.12 1.16
N VAL A 57 -3.38 -9.57 1.17
CA VAL A 57 -4.45 -9.96 2.08
C VAL A 57 -5.64 -10.43 1.28
N ARG A 58 -6.13 -11.63 1.60
CA ARG A 58 -7.38 -12.16 1.06
C ARG A 58 -8.52 -11.80 2.01
N ILE A 59 -9.43 -10.97 1.52
CA ILE A 59 -10.56 -10.41 2.26
C ILE A 59 -11.81 -11.19 1.88
N THR A 60 -12.56 -11.64 2.89
CA THR A 60 -13.92 -12.16 2.74
C THR A 60 -14.89 -11.12 3.23
N TYR A 61 -15.91 -10.79 2.44
CA TYR A 61 -16.87 -9.73 2.76
C TYR A 61 -18.30 -10.11 2.39
N ASP A 62 -19.27 -9.44 3.02
CA ASP A 62 -20.69 -9.55 2.71
C ASP A 62 -21.08 -8.46 1.69
N PRO A 63 -21.39 -8.82 0.43
CA PRO A 63 -21.73 -7.86 -0.61
C PRO A 63 -23.04 -7.09 -0.35
N SER A 64 -23.86 -7.52 0.62
CA SER A 64 -25.03 -6.75 1.05
C SER A 64 -24.69 -5.61 2.01
N ARG A 65 -23.47 -5.61 2.57
CA ARG A 65 -23.00 -4.61 3.54
C ARG A 65 -21.88 -3.72 3.01
N VAL A 66 -21.01 -4.26 2.15
CA VAL A 66 -19.93 -3.52 1.49
C VAL A 66 -19.72 -4.05 0.08
N SER A 67 -19.66 -3.16 -0.92
CA SER A 67 -19.42 -3.54 -2.32
C SER A 67 -17.92 -3.62 -2.64
N TYR A 68 -17.57 -4.25 -3.77
CA TYR A 68 -16.19 -4.29 -4.24
C TYR A 68 -15.64 -2.88 -4.55
N GLU A 69 -16.47 -1.98 -5.09
CA GLU A 69 -16.14 -0.57 -5.30
C GLU A 69 -15.79 0.12 -3.99
N GLN A 70 -16.58 -0.11 -2.93
CA GLN A 70 -16.31 0.46 -1.61
C GLN A 70 -15.03 -0.09 -0.98
N LEU A 71 -14.71 -1.36 -1.23
CA LEU A 71 -13.41 -1.95 -0.83
C LEU A 71 -12.25 -1.26 -1.55
N LEU A 72 -12.39 -0.95 -2.84
CA LEU A 72 -11.37 -0.22 -3.62
C LEU A 72 -11.21 1.23 -3.13
N ASP A 73 -12.32 1.95 -2.90
CA ASP A 73 -12.28 3.30 -2.36
C ASP A 73 -11.59 3.33 -0.99
N TYR A 74 -11.85 2.33 -0.15
CA TYR A 74 -11.15 2.16 1.12
C TYR A 74 -9.67 1.84 0.91
N PHE A 75 -9.35 0.87 0.04
CA PHE A 75 -8.00 0.43 -0.28
C PHE A 75 -7.10 1.59 -0.68
N TRP A 76 -7.55 2.45 -1.60
CA TRP A 76 -6.77 3.59 -2.07
C TRP A 76 -6.29 4.47 -0.92
N LEU A 77 -7.16 4.75 0.06
CA LEU A 77 -6.82 5.60 1.21
C LEU A 77 -5.85 4.95 2.20
N GLN A 78 -5.64 3.63 2.12
CA GLN A 78 -4.71 2.90 3.00
C GLN A 78 -3.30 2.76 2.40
N ILE A 79 -3.10 3.12 1.13
CA ILE A 79 -1.81 3.00 0.44
C ILE A 79 -1.32 4.33 -0.14
N ASP A 80 -0.05 4.36 -0.51
CA ASP A 80 0.50 5.32 -1.45
C ASP A 80 0.54 4.69 -2.86
N PRO A 81 -0.42 5.00 -3.74
CA PRO A 81 -0.48 4.43 -5.08
C PRO A 81 0.51 5.08 -6.06
N THR A 82 1.36 6.01 -5.62
CA THR A 82 2.25 6.80 -6.48
C THR A 82 3.69 6.31 -6.49
N VAL A 83 3.99 5.24 -5.73
CA VAL A 83 5.31 4.64 -5.63
C VAL A 83 5.33 3.22 -6.19
N ASP A 84 6.48 2.85 -6.74
CA ASP A 84 6.72 1.50 -7.27
C ASP A 84 7.63 0.70 -6.33
N ASP A 85 7.42 -0.62 -6.29
CA ASP A 85 8.24 -1.58 -5.55
C ASP A 85 8.54 -1.23 -4.09
N ARG A 86 7.58 -0.57 -3.44
CA ARG A 86 7.63 -0.23 -2.01
C ARG A 86 6.27 0.18 -1.49
N GLN A 87 6.18 0.25 -0.17
CA GLN A 87 5.25 1.10 0.56
C GLN A 87 5.90 1.63 1.82
N PHE A 88 5.83 2.95 2.02
CA PHE A 88 6.33 3.61 3.22
C PHE A 88 7.81 3.27 3.47
N CYS A 89 8.13 2.60 4.58
CA CYS A 89 9.47 2.13 4.90
C CYS A 89 9.81 0.75 4.29
N ASP A 90 8.81 -0.01 3.83
CA ASP A 90 9.00 -1.34 3.27
C ASP A 90 9.40 -1.22 1.80
N VAL A 91 10.63 -1.61 1.47
CA VAL A 91 11.20 -1.50 0.11
C VAL A 91 11.43 -2.89 -0.46
N GLY A 92 10.97 -3.11 -1.69
CA GLY A 92 11.11 -4.37 -2.42
C GLY A 92 9.86 -4.71 -3.21
N LEU A 93 10.05 -5.53 -4.25
CA LEU A 93 8.97 -6.02 -5.10
C LEU A 93 7.83 -6.63 -4.28
N GLN A 94 8.14 -7.34 -3.20
CA GLN A 94 7.17 -8.00 -2.32
C GLN A 94 6.23 -7.03 -1.59
N TYR A 95 6.55 -5.74 -1.54
CA TYR A 95 5.75 -4.70 -0.88
C TYR A 95 5.04 -3.75 -1.86
N ARG A 96 5.14 -4.02 -3.18
CA ARG A 96 4.48 -3.20 -4.21
C ARG A 96 2.96 -3.28 -4.08
N SER A 97 2.27 -2.21 -4.46
CA SER A 97 0.81 -2.20 -4.45
C SER A 97 0.23 -2.96 -5.65
N ALA A 98 -0.78 -3.81 -5.39
CA ALA A 98 -1.48 -4.55 -6.44
C ALA A 98 -2.92 -4.90 -6.04
N ILE A 99 -3.80 -4.95 -7.04
CA ILE A 99 -5.17 -5.48 -6.94
C ILE A 99 -5.20 -6.78 -7.74
N PHE A 100 -5.57 -7.88 -7.09
CA PHE A 100 -5.67 -9.19 -7.73
C PHE A 100 -7.14 -9.52 -8.01
N TYR A 101 -7.55 -9.41 -9.27
CA TYR A 101 -8.93 -9.69 -9.65
C TYR A 101 -9.18 -11.19 -9.78
N LEU A 102 -10.32 -11.65 -9.26
CA LEU A 102 -10.75 -13.06 -9.33
C LEU A 102 -11.61 -13.36 -10.56
N ASN A 103 -12.16 -12.33 -11.19
CA ASN A 103 -13.00 -12.43 -12.38
C ASN A 103 -13.01 -11.12 -13.18
N ASP A 104 -13.59 -11.17 -14.38
CA ASP A 104 -13.68 -10.03 -15.29
C ASP A 104 -14.50 -8.86 -14.75
N ALA A 105 -15.48 -9.11 -13.87
CA ALA A 105 -16.24 -8.04 -13.23
C ALA A 105 -15.34 -7.23 -12.28
N GLN A 106 -14.58 -7.92 -11.41
CA GLN A 106 -13.59 -7.26 -10.56
C GLN A 106 -12.52 -6.52 -11.36
N ARG A 107 -12.01 -7.11 -12.45
CA ARG A 107 -11.03 -6.43 -13.32
C ARG A 107 -11.56 -5.08 -13.80
N LYS A 108 -12.75 -5.07 -14.42
CA LYS A 108 -13.36 -3.86 -14.98
C LYS A 108 -13.60 -2.78 -13.91
N VAL A 109 -14.07 -3.19 -12.73
CA VAL A 109 -14.32 -2.26 -11.62
C VAL A 109 -13.00 -1.69 -11.06
N ALA A 110 -11.97 -2.52 -10.90
CA ALA A 110 -10.66 -2.07 -10.46
C ALA A 110 -10.00 -1.10 -11.45
N GLU A 111 -10.09 -1.39 -12.76
CA GLU A 111 -9.60 -0.52 -13.83
C GLU A 111 -10.33 0.82 -13.84
N ALA A 112 -11.66 0.80 -13.74
CA ALA A 112 -12.47 2.01 -13.66
C ALA A 112 -12.16 2.84 -12.41
N SER A 113 -11.99 2.20 -11.25
CA SER A 113 -11.63 2.86 -9.99
C SER A 113 -10.24 3.50 -10.06
N LYS A 114 -9.24 2.79 -10.61
CA LYS A 114 -7.90 3.33 -10.86
C LYS A 114 -7.94 4.55 -11.78
N HIS A 115 -8.65 4.44 -12.90
CA HIS A 115 -8.80 5.53 -13.86
C HIS A 115 -9.51 6.76 -13.25
N ALA A 116 -10.57 6.53 -12.46
CA ALA A 116 -11.27 7.60 -11.75
C ALA A 116 -10.33 8.32 -10.75
N LEU A 117 -9.47 7.58 -10.04
CA LEU A 117 -8.47 8.16 -9.15
C LEU A 117 -7.45 9.03 -9.92
N GLU A 118 -6.94 8.56 -11.05
CA GLU A 118 -6.02 9.33 -11.91
C GLU A 118 -6.68 10.62 -12.43
N GLN A 119 -7.94 10.54 -12.84
CA GLN A 119 -8.71 11.69 -13.33
C GLN A 119 -9.11 12.68 -12.23
N SER A 120 -9.22 12.23 -10.98
CA SER A 120 -9.64 13.08 -9.85
C SER A 120 -8.72 14.27 -9.57
N GLY A 121 -7.47 14.22 -10.05
CA GLY A 121 -6.45 15.23 -9.78
C GLY A 121 -5.89 15.20 -8.35
N ARG A 122 -6.39 14.31 -7.47
CA ARG A 122 -5.95 14.22 -6.06
C ARG A 122 -4.46 13.92 -5.92
N LEU A 123 -3.90 13.16 -6.86
CA LEU A 123 -2.48 12.77 -6.87
C LEU A 123 -1.55 13.78 -7.57
N ARG A 124 -2.07 14.93 -8.04
CA ARG A 124 -1.25 15.95 -8.73
C ARG A 124 -0.40 16.78 -7.76
N HIS A 125 -0.79 16.83 -6.49
CA HIS A 125 -0.18 17.69 -5.47
C HIS A 125 0.80 16.98 -4.54
N VAL A 126 1.19 15.73 -4.84
CA VAL A 126 2.16 15.01 -4.01
C VAL A 126 3.57 15.55 -4.29
N SER A 127 3.83 16.78 -3.84
CA SER A 127 5.14 17.42 -3.91
C SER A 127 6.15 16.66 -3.03
N PRO A 128 7.46 16.76 -3.34
CA PRO A 128 8.50 16.31 -2.43
C PRO A 128 8.25 16.90 -1.04
N PRO A 129 8.40 16.13 0.05
CA PRO A 129 8.32 16.66 1.42
C PRO A 129 9.52 17.57 1.76
N VAL A 130 10.37 17.89 0.79
CA VAL A 130 11.57 18.70 0.95
C VAL A 130 11.18 20.18 1.05
N LYS A 131 10.95 20.65 2.27
CA LYS A 131 11.00 22.07 2.60
C LYS A 131 12.36 22.36 3.21
N VAL A 132 13.28 22.96 2.46
CA VAL A 132 14.53 23.45 3.04
C VAL A 132 14.34 24.90 3.47
N ASP A 133 14.31 25.10 4.78
CA ASP A 133 14.52 26.41 5.38
C ASP A 133 16.02 26.68 5.41
N SER A 134 16.56 27.23 4.32
CA SER A 134 18.01 27.50 4.23
C SER A 134 18.51 28.43 5.33
N LYS A 135 17.63 29.23 5.95
CA LYS A 135 17.98 30.13 7.06
C LYS A 135 18.22 29.41 8.38
N SER A 136 17.80 28.15 8.51
CA SER A 136 18.14 27.32 9.67
C SER A 136 19.58 26.79 9.66
N TYR A 137 20.31 26.99 8.55
CA TYR A 137 21.70 26.56 8.39
C TYR A 137 22.67 27.75 8.55
N PRO A 138 23.88 27.53 9.11
CA PRO A 138 24.94 28.54 9.09
C PRO A 138 25.23 29.03 7.66
N PRO A 139 25.57 30.32 7.45
CA PRO A 139 25.74 30.92 6.12
C PRO A 139 26.57 30.09 5.13
N GLU A 140 27.64 29.45 5.61
CA GLU A 140 28.54 28.61 4.84
C GLU A 140 27.91 27.30 4.31
N PHE A 141 26.84 26.81 4.94
CA PHE A 141 26.15 25.57 4.57
C PHE A 141 24.83 25.80 3.82
N GLN A 142 24.35 27.04 3.71
CA GLN A 142 23.03 27.33 3.13
C GLN A 142 22.95 26.92 1.65
N LEU A 143 24.00 27.19 0.87
CA LEU A 143 24.03 26.84 -0.56
C LEU A 143 24.03 25.32 -0.77
N GLU A 144 24.76 24.59 0.07
CA GLU A 144 24.81 23.12 0.02
C GLU A 144 23.49 22.49 0.47
N ALA A 145 22.86 23.03 1.53
CA ALA A 145 21.54 22.60 1.98
C ALA A 145 20.49 22.73 0.86
N VAL A 146 20.46 23.87 0.15
CA VAL A 146 19.55 24.08 -0.99
C VAL A 146 19.85 23.10 -2.13
N ARG A 147 21.12 22.93 -2.52
CA ARG A 147 21.50 21.99 -3.58
C ARG A 147 21.13 20.55 -3.25
N ASN A 148 21.29 20.13 -2.01
CA ASN A 148 20.89 18.80 -1.56
C ASN A 148 19.36 18.66 -1.58
N ALA A 149 18.64 19.70 -1.18
CA ALA A 149 17.19 19.77 -1.29
C ALA A 149 16.70 19.56 -2.73
N GLU A 150 17.32 20.27 -3.67
CA GLU A 150 16.97 20.20 -5.10
C GLU A 150 17.26 18.82 -5.68
N LYS A 151 18.41 18.22 -5.35
CA LYS A 151 18.75 16.85 -5.74
C LYS A 151 17.72 15.84 -5.20
N GLU A 152 17.32 16.01 -3.94
CA GLU A 152 16.31 15.16 -3.32
C GLU A 152 14.93 15.36 -3.96
N ALA A 153 14.54 16.59 -4.27
CA ALA A 153 13.30 16.91 -4.98
C ALA A 153 13.27 16.30 -6.39
N VAL A 154 14.38 16.35 -7.13
CA VAL A 154 14.52 15.71 -8.45
C VAL A 154 14.42 14.18 -8.34
N ARG A 155 15.11 13.57 -7.37
CA ARG A 155 15.00 12.13 -7.10
C ARG A 155 13.57 11.74 -6.73
N TYR A 156 12.94 12.52 -5.87
CA TYR A 156 11.56 12.31 -5.44
C TYR A 156 10.60 12.39 -6.64
N ALA A 157 10.73 13.40 -7.50
CA ALA A 157 9.87 13.56 -8.68
C ALA A 157 10.04 12.41 -9.70
N LYS A 158 11.24 11.82 -9.78
CA LYS A 158 11.48 10.62 -10.58
C LYS A 158 10.74 9.40 -10.02
N ASP A 159 10.74 9.25 -8.72
CA ASP A 159 10.12 8.11 -8.02
C ASP A 159 8.59 8.28 -7.84
N HIS A 160 8.05 9.50 -8.03
CA HIS A 160 6.64 9.86 -7.82
C HIS A 160 6.10 10.67 -9.02
N PRO A 161 5.81 10.01 -10.16
CA PRO A 161 5.25 10.68 -11.32
C PRO A 161 3.89 11.30 -10.99
N SER A 162 3.79 12.62 -11.14
CA SER A 162 2.58 13.39 -10.79
C SER A 162 1.34 12.84 -11.50
N GLY A 163 0.28 12.60 -10.72
CA GLY A 163 -1.03 12.20 -11.24
C GLY A 163 -1.14 10.77 -11.78
N LYS A 164 -0.10 9.92 -11.65
CA LYS A 164 -0.12 8.53 -12.11
C LYS A 164 -0.34 7.56 -10.96
N VAL A 165 -1.17 6.52 -11.18
CA VAL A 165 -1.33 5.41 -10.24
C VAL A 165 -0.46 4.23 -10.70
N LEU A 166 0.53 3.88 -9.87
CA LEU A 166 1.49 2.80 -10.13
C LEU A 166 1.01 1.43 -9.63
N THR A 167 -0.10 1.38 -8.89
CA THR A 167 -0.71 0.12 -8.44
C THR A 167 -1.07 -0.79 -9.60
N ASN A 168 -0.61 -2.04 -9.51
CA ASN A 168 -0.84 -3.06 -10.53
C ASN A 168 -2.26 -3.64 -10.43
N ILE A 169 -2.85 -4.01 -11.57
CA ILE A 169 -4.11 -4.79 -11.62
C ILE A 169 -3.77 -6.10 -12.32
N LEU A 170 -3.74 -7.19 -11.54
CA LEU A 170 -3.22 -8.49 -11.96
C LEU A 170 -4.30 -9.56 -11.82
N PRO A 171 -4.32 -10.60 -12.67
CA PRO A 171 -5.15 -11.77 -12.41
C PRO A 171 -4.68 -12.45 -11.13
N ALA A 172 -5.61 -12.89 -10.28
CA ALA A 172 -5.28 -13.68 -9.12
C ALA A 172 -4.66 -15.03 -9.55
N THR A 173 -3.48 -15.36 -9.01
CA THR A 173 -2.85 -16.68 -9.11
C THR A 173 -3.08 -17.46 -7.81
N THR A 174 -2.32 -18.53 -7.59
CA THR A 174 -2.36 -19.26 -6.31
C THR A 174 -1.98 -18.35 -5.15
N PHE A 175 -2.91 -18.23 -4.20
CA PHE A 175 -2.68 -17.54 -2.93
C PHE A 175 -2.18 -18.55 -1.88
N TYR A 176 -0.97 -18.33 -1.37
CA TYR A 176 -0.40 -19.11 -0.28
C TYR A 176 -0.64 -18.40 1.04
N LEU A 177 -1.28 -19.07 2.00
CA LEU A 177 -1.50 -18.51 3.33
C LEU A 177 -0.16 -18.31 4.03
N ALA A 178 0.06 -17.14 4.62
CA ALA A 178 1.24 -16.89 5.45
C ALA A 178 1.13 -17.67 6.76
N GLU A 179 2.28 -17.87 7.40
CA GLU A 179 2.41 -18.59 8.65
C GLU A 179 1.51 -18.01 9.75
N GLU A 180 1.04 -18.86 10.67
CA GLU A 180 0.06 -18.49 11.73
C GLU A 180 0.50 -17.33 12.63
N TYR A 181 1.81 -17.11 12.77
CA TYR A 181 2.32 -16.00 13.56
C TYR A 181 2.16 -14.65 12.85
N HIS A 182 1.96 -14.62 11.52
CA HIS A 182 1.65 -13.41 10.76
C HIS A 182 0.17 -13.04 10.80
N GLN A 183 -0.72 -14.03 10.95
CA GLN A 183 -2.17 -13.78 11.04
C GLN A 183 -2.48 -13.02 12.32
N ASP A 184 -3.34 -12.00 12.25
CA ASP A 184 -3.74 -11.17 13.41
C ASP A 184 -2.55 -10.52 14.13
N TYR A 185 -1.43 -10.27 13.43
CA TYR A 185 -0.19 -9.84 14.10
C TYR A 185 -0.40 -8.57 14.93
N TYR A 186 -1.22 -7.63 14.46
CA TYR A 186 -1.51 -6.39 15.17
C TYR A 186 -2.32 -6.59 16.47
N LYS A 187 -3.13 -7.66 16.55
CA LYS A 187 -3.87 -8.05 17.77
C LYS A 187 -2.97 -8.81 18.73
N LYS A 188 -2.16 -9.75 18.20
CA LYS A 188 -1.25 -10.61 18.99
C LYS A 188 -0.05 -9.83 19.55
N ASN A 189 0.43 -8.82 18.83
CA ASN A 189 1.65 -8.06 19.16
C ASN A 189 1.43 -6.53 19.13
N PRO A 190 0.48 -5.98 19.90
CA PRO A 190 0.01 -4.60 19.73
C PRO A 190 1.10 -3.54 19.95
N ILE A 191 2.05 -3.78 20.87
CA ILE A 191 3.16 -2.85 21.14
C ILE A 191 4.14 -2.85 19.97
N ARG A 192 4.58 -4.03 19.52
CA ARG A 192 5.53 -4.17 18.40
C ARG A 192 4.94 -3.64 17.10
N TYR A 193 3.68 -3.98 16.83
CA TYR A 193 2.96 -3.47 15.67
C TYR A 193 2.84 -1.95 15.69
N ARG A 194 2.46 -1.34 16.83
CA ARG A 194 2.35 0.12 16.95
C ARG A 194 3.70 0.80 16.74
N LEU A 195 4.77 0.26 17.32
CA LEU A 195 6.12 0.77 17.12
C LEU A 195 6.52 0.72 15.63
N TYR A 196 6.32 -0.42 14.99
CA TYR A 196 6.56 -0.61 13.55
C TYR A 196 5.77 0.39 12.70
N ARG A 197 4.44 0.45 12.85
CA ARG A 197 3.57 1.37 12.08
C ARG A 197 3.99 2.84 12.23
N THR A 198 4.39 3.22 13.44
CA THR A 198 4.83 4.59 13.75
C THR A 198 6.17 4.89 13.09
N GLN A 199 7.17 4.02 13.26
CA GLN A 199 8.51 4.19 12.69
C GLN A 199 8.50 4.11 11.15
N CYS A 200 7.58 3.35 10.58
CA CYS A 200 7.44 3.21 9.14
C CYS A 200 6.98 4.51 8.45
N GLY A 201 6.45 5.48 9.21
CA GLY A 201 5.98 6.75 8.66
C GLY A 201 4.70 6.63 7.82
N ARG A 202 4.03 5.47 7.85
CA ARG A 202 2.81 5.17 7.06
C ARG A 202 1.74 6.24 7.22
N ASP A 203 1.35 6.53 8.45
CA ASP A 203 0.24 7.46 8.70
C ASP A 203 0.59 8.90 8.29
N ALA A 204 1.85 9.33 8.49
CA ALA A 204 2.33 10.63 8.03
C ALA A 204 2.32 10.72 6.50
N ARG A 205 2.72 9.64 5.82
CA ARG A 205 2.71 9.56 4.36
C ARG A 205 1.29 9.57 3.80
N LEU A 206 0.38 8.77 4.35
CA LEU A 206 -1.02 8.76 3.94
C LEU A 206 -1.68 10.13 4.12
N LYS A 207 -1.37 10.83 5.21
CA LYS A 207 -1.82 12.22 5.42
C LYS A 207 -1.25 13.19 4.38
N HIS A 208 -0.03 12.97 3.90
CA HIS A 208 0.58 13.77 2.83
C HIS A 208 -0.08 13.52 1.47
N VAL A 209 -0.32 12.24 1.13
CA VAL A 209 -0.93 11.84 -0.16
C VAL A 209 -2.42 12.23 -0.20
N TRP A 210 -3.16 11.96 0.86
CA TRP A 210 -4.63 12.06 0.88
C TRP A 210 -5.16 13.30 1.60
N GLY A 211 -4.31 14.03 2.34
CA GLY A 211 -4.69 15.15 3.18
C GLY A 211 -5.25 14.71 4.55
N LYS A 212 -6.02 15.59 5.20
CA LYS A 212 -6.86 15.16 6.33
C LYS A 212 -7.94 14.22 5.79
N ALA A 213 -7.80 12.93 6.05
CA ALA A 213 -8.86 11.98 5.77
C ALA A 213 -10.15 12.46 6.45
N ARG A 214 -11.22 12.64 5.66
CA ARG A 214 -12.58 12.73 6.19
C ARG A 214 -12.97 11.29 6.53
N HIS A 215 -12.73 10.90 7.77
CA HIS A 215 -13.32 9.69 8.36
C HIS A 215 -14.81 9.91 8.59
#